data_AF-A0A820AJ01-F1
#
_entry.id   AF-A0A820AJ01-F1
#
_cell.length_a   1.000
_cell.length_b   1.000
_cell.length_c   1.000
_cell.angle_alpha   90.00
_cell.angle_beta   90.00
_cell.angle_gamma   90.00
#
_symmetry.space_group_name_H-M   'P 1'
#
loop_
_entity.id
_entity.type
_entity.pdbx_description
1 polymer ?
#
loop_
_entity_poly.entity_id
_entity_poly.type
_entity_poly.pdbx_seq_one_letter_code
_entity_poly.pdbx_strand_id
1 'polypeptide(L)'
;MAPGISSFALTKKQLYALANERNINTEFGISHPYDGIEGVLRNLRVRDLNQGLDASNQIDLEERRSAFGKNQWSGTKLDRQATVLRNGKIQQIPIVEVVVGDVCQIKAGDKLWADGLVIESRDLKIDESGLIGEADFVNIRIGVMILADTDVKHGTGKMVVTGVGIYTLTGAIDWIMGHVSRD
;
A
#
# COMPACT_ATOMS: atom_id res chain seq x y z
N MET A 1 5.43 -7.77 -30.48
CA MET A 1 6.09 -7.23 -29.28
C MET A 1 5.76 -8.17 -28.14
N ALA A 2 6.76 -8.79 -27.50
CA ALA A 2 6.52 -9.68 -26.37
C ALA A 2 5.94 -8.86 -25.19
N PRO A 3 5.06 -9.43 -24.34
CA PRO A 3 4.58 -8.73 -23.17
C PRO A 3 5.77 -8.33 -22.31
N GLY A 4 5.91 -7.03 -22.08
CA GLY A 4 7.09 -6.41 -21.50
C GLY A 4 7.38 -6.96 -20.11
N ILE A 5 8.62 -7.40 -19.93
CA ILE A 5 9.15 -7.69 -18.60
C ILE A 5 9.13 -6.36 -17.85
N SER A 6 8.38 -6.30 -16.75
CA SER A 6 8.36 -5.15 -15.85
C SER A 6 9.80 -4.82 -15.41
N SER A 7 10.20 -3.55 -15.44
CA SER A 7 11.52 -3.15 -14.93
C SER A 7 11.67 -3.29 -13.41
N PHE A 8 10.57 -3.58 -12.71
CA PHE A 8 10.57 -3.81 -11.27
C PHE A 8 10.96 -5.25 -10.94
N ALA A 9 11.84 -5.41 -9.95
CA ALA A 9 12.32 -6.71 -9.51
C ALA A 9 11.29 -7.48 -8.66
N LEU A 10 10.31 -6.78 -8.07
CA LEU A 10 9.19 -7.40 -7.37
C LEU A 10 7.95 -7.47 -8.29
N THR A 11 7.31 -8.63 -8.28
CA THR A 11 6.05 -8.88 -8.99
C THR A 11 4.83 -8.60 -8.11
N LYS A 12 3.66 -8.41 -8.74
CA LYS A 12 2.36 -8.36 -8.05
C LYS A 12 2.15 -9.53 -7.09
N LYS A 13 2.52 -10.74 -7.51
CA LYS A 13 2.40 -11.95 -6.70
C LYS A 13 3.25 -11.89 -5.42
N GLN A 14 4.47 -11.38 -5.53
CA GLN A 14 5.35 -11.21 -4.38
C GLN A 14 4.81 -10.13 -3.42
N LEU A 15 4.38 -8.98 -3.93
CA LEU A 15 3.82 -7.93 -3.07
C LEU A 15 2.52 -8.38 -2.38
N TYR A 16 1.68 -9.16 -3.08
CA TYR A 16 0.50 -9.77 -2.49
C TYR A 16 0.85 -10.79 -1.40
N ALA A 17 1.88 -11.62 -1.61
CA ALA A 17 2.36 -12.55 -0.60
C ALA A 17 2.88 -11.80 0.65
N LEU A 18 3.64 -10.73 0.45
CA LEU A 18 4.10 -9.84 1.53
C LEU A 18 2.93 -9.28 2.36
N ALA A 19 1.87 -8.81 1.70
CA ALA A 19 0.67 -8.30 2.40
C ALA A 19 -0.02 -9.39 3.27
N ASN A 20 0.05 -10.66 2.86
CA ASN A 20 -0.53 -11.78 3.63
C ASN A 20 0.28 -12.18 4.87
N GLU A 21 1.56 -11.82 4.96
CA GLU A 21 2.39 -12.19 6.11
C GLU A 21 1.95 -11.52 7.42
N ARG A 22 1.19 -10.41 7.35
CA ARG A 22 0.59 -9.68 8.49
C ARG A 22 1.49 -9.68 9.75
N ASN A 23 2.71 -9.16 9.57
CA ASN A 23 3.82 -9.12 10.55
C ASN A 23 3.56 -8.22 11.78
N ILE A 24 2.33 -8.18 12.30
CA ILE A 24 1.87 -7.28 13.38
C ILE A 24 2.61 -7.57 14.71
N ASN A 25 3.07 -8.81 14.91
CA ASN A 25 3.68 -9.27 16.16
C ASN A 25 5.15 -9.67 16.06
N THR A 26 5.82 -9.49 14.92
CA THR A 26 7.17 -10.04 14.73
C THR A 26 8.26 -8.99 14.99
N GLU A 27 9.13 -9.28 15.95
CA GLU A 27 10.47 -8.66 16.06
C GLU A 27 11.35 -8.98 14.83
N PHE A 28 10.96 -10.01 14.07
CA PHE A 28 11.61 -10.49 12.88
C PHE A 28 11.02 -9.78 11.66
N GLY A 29 11.84 -8.89 11.07
CA GLY A 29 11.47 -8.09 9.91
C GLY A 29 11.19 -8.91 8.65
N ILE A 30 10.87 -8.20 7.57
CA ILE A 30 10.49 -8.76 6.27
C ILE A 30 11.55 -9.77 5.77
N SER A 31 11.14 -11.04 5.62
CA SER A 31 12.04 -12.14 5.27
C SER A 31 12.47 -12.14 3.79
N HIS A 32 13.35 -13.06 3.42
CA HIS A 32 13.63 -13.34 2.01
C HIS A 32 12.32 -13.69 1.26
N PRO A 33 12.16 -13.29 -0.01
CA PRO A 33 13.16 -12.68 -0.90
C PRO A 33 13.20 -11.14 -0.88
N TYR A 34 12.61 -10.50 0.12
CA TYR A 34 12.42 -9.04 0.12
C TYR A 34 13.62 -8.27 0.68
N ASP A 35 14.53 -8.93 1.39
CA ASP A 35 15.70 -8.35 2.06
C ASP A 35 15.38 -7.16 2.98
N GLY A 36 14.33 -7.29 3.81
CA GLY A 36 13.88 -6.22 4.69
C GLY A 36 13.19 -5.07 3.96
N ILE A 37 12.98 -3.97 4.68
CA ILE A 37 12.33 -2.76 4.13
C ILE A 37 13.15 -2.18 2.97
N GLU A 38 14.47 -2.10 3.14
CA GLU A 38 15.37 -1.54 2.13
C GLU A 38 15.34 -2.32 0.81
N GLY A 39 15.25 -3.65 0.87
CA GLY A 39 15.12 -4.45 -0.34
C GLY A 39 13.76 -4.24 -1.04
N VAL A 40 12.65 -4.11 -0.29
CA VAL A 40 11.35 -3.72 -0.86
C VAL A 40 11.46 -2.36 -1.56
N LEU A 41 11.99 -1.34 -0.89
CA LEU A 41 12.14 0.01 -1.44
C LEU A 41 13.02 0.02 -2.69
N ARG A 42 14.17 -0.65 -2.64
CA ARG A 42 15.10 -0.80 -3.77
C ARG A 42 14.41 -1.44 -4.97
N ASN A 43 13.68 -2.53 -4.76
CA ASN A 43 13.03 -3.28 -5.83
C ASN A 43 11.80 -2.56 -6.41
N LEU A 44 11.18 -1.65 -5.65
CA LEU A 44 10.12 -0.73 -6.10
C LEU A 44 10.65 0.60 -6.66
N ARG A 45 11.98 0.75 -6.76
CA ARG A 45 12.67 1.97 -7.22
C ARG A 45 12.33 3.21 -6.37
N VAL A 46 12.03 3.03 -5.08
CA VAL A 46 11.83 4.11 -4.12
C VAL A 46 13.16 4.41 -3.45
N ARG A 47 13.85 5.46 -3.90
CA ARG A 47 15.26 5.71 -3.53
C ARG A 47 15.46 6.70 -2.40
N ASP A 48 14.56 7.67 -2.26
CA ASP A 48 14.61 8.69 -1.24
C ASP A 48 13.22 8.89 -0.64
N LEU A 49 13.08 8.47 0.62
CA LEU A 49 11.82 8.55 1.38
C LEU A 49 11.43 9.98 1.76
N ASN A 50 12.32 10.96 1.57
CA ASN A 50 12.04 12.38 1.72
C ASN A 50 11.67 13.04 0.39
N GLN A 51 11.91 12.40 -0.76
CA GLN A 51 11.47 12.87 -2.07
C GLN A 51 10.19 12.19 -2.54
N GLY A 52 10.04 10.88 -2.24
CA GLY A 52 8.98 10.06 -2.81
C GLY A 52 9.11 9.93 -4.34
N LEU A 53 7.98 9.74 -5.03
CA LEU A 53 7.98 9.62 -6.50
C LEU A 53 8.04 11.00 -7.19
N ASP A 54 8.49 11.01 -8.44
CA ASP A 54 8.45 12.21 -9.28
C ASP A 54 7.07 12.33 -9.95
N ALA A 55 6.26 13.29 -9.52
CA ALA A 55 4.93 13.54 -10.06
C ALA A 55 4.95 14.00 -11.53
N SER A 56 6.07 14.55 -12.02
CA SER A 56 6.22 14.98 -13.40
C SER A 56 6.59 13.84 -14.35
N ASN A 57 7.13 12.73 -13.82
CA ASN A 57 7.55 11.59 -14.60
C ASN A 57 6.38 10.64 -14.93
N GLN A 58 5.55 11.06 -15.88
CA GLN A 58 4.38 10.29 -16.30
C GLN A 58 4.72 8.91 -16.89
N ILE A 59 5.93 8.75 -17.46
CA ILE A 59 6.40 7.47 -17.98
C ILE A 59 6.59 6.47 -16.82
N ASP A 60 7.25 6.87 -15.75
CA ASP A 60 7.43 6.02 -14.55
C ASP A 60 6.09 5.68 -13.89
N LEU A 61 5.21 6.67 -13.75
CA LEU A 61 3.89 6.46 -13.16
C LEU A 61 3.04 5.48 -13.99
N GLU A 62 3.08 5.58 -15.32
CA GLU A 62 2.36 4.65 -16.19
C GLU A 62 2.99 3.25 -16.21
N GLU A 63 4.31 3.16 -16.15
CA GLU A 63 5.01 1.87 -16.01
C GLU A 63 4.57 1.15 -14.74
N ARG A 64 4.46 1.87 -13.61
CA ARG A 64 3.93 1.32 -12.34
C ARG A 64 2.50 0.83 -12.50
N ARG A 65 1.63 1.59 -13.17
CA ARG A 65 0.23 1.17 -13.42
C ARG A 65 0.15 -0.06 -14.31
N SER A 66 1.01 -0.16 -15.32
CA SER A 66 1.11 -1.34 -16.18
C SER A 66 1.59 -2.58 -15.41
N ALA A 67 2.61 -2.41 -14.57
CA ALA A 67 3.19 -3.50 -13.78
C ALA A 67 2.25 -3.98 -12.66
N PHE A 68 1.67 -3.04 -11.92
CA PHE A 68 0.99 -3.29 -10.64
C PHE A 68 -0.51 -3.06 -10.64
N GLY A 69 -1.09 -2.57 -11.73
CA GLY A 69 -2.50 -2.23 -11.83
C GLY A 69 -2.82 -0.80 -11.41
N LYS A 70 -4.11 -0.45 -11.49
CA LYS A 70 -4.66 0.85 -11.09
C LYS A 70 -5.36 0.71 -9.75
N ASN A 71 -5.38 1.79 -8.95
CA ASN A 71 -6.09 1.79 -7.67
C ASN A 71 -7.60 1.97 -7.84
N GLN A 72 -8.24 0.96 -8.44
CA GLN A 72 -9.66 0.97 -8.75
C GLN A 72 -10.25 -0.45 -8.68
N TRP A 73 -11.40 -0.57 -8.02
CA TRP A 73 -12.27 -1.75 -7.94
C TRP A 73 -13.72 -1.27 -7.75
N SER A 74 -14.68 -2.21 -7.63
CA SER A 74 -16.11 -1.88 -7.61
C SER A 74 -16.51 -0.94 -6.45
N GLY A 75 -15.81 -1.03 -5.31
CA GLY A 75 -16.01 -0.21 -4.13
C GLY A 75 -15.20 1.09 -4.06
N THR A 76 -14.40 1.43 -5.07
CA THR A 76 -13.54 2.62 -5.05
C THR A 76 -14.35 3.91 -4.99
N LYS A 77 -14.01 4.78 -4.03
CA LYS A 77 -14.64 6.09 -3.82
C LYS A 77 -13.86 7.19 -4.55
N LEU A 78 -14.32 7.56 -5.75
CA LEU A 78 -13.63 8.48 -6.65
C LEU A 78 -13.46 9.91 -6.10
N ASP A 79 -14.24 10.28 -5.09
CA ASP A 79 -14.20 11.58 -4.41
C ASP A 79 -13.12 11.65 -3.32
N ARG A 80 -12.46 10.52 -3.00
CA ARG A 80 -11.47 10.46 -1.93
C ARG A 80 -10.08 10.84 -2.41
N GLN A 81 -9.33 11.44 -1.49
CA GLN A 81 -7.95 11.89 -1.68
C GLN A 81 -7.01 11.08 -0.77
N ALA A 82 -5.78 10.86 -1.21
CA ALA A 82 -4.68 10.34 -0.43
C ALA A 82 -3.62 11.44 -0.25
N THR A 83 -2.96 11.46 0.91
CA THR A 83 -1.82 12.36 1.15
C THR A 83 -0.52 11.63 0.83
N VAL A 84 0.18 12.05 -0.21
CA VAL A 84 1.42 11.41 -0.69
C VAL A 84 2.60 12.39 -0.64
N LEU A 85 3.81 11.85 -0.55
CA LEU A 85 5.04 12.58 -0.76
C LEU A 85 5.50 12.35 -2.22
N ARG A 86 5.53 13.43 -3.00
CA ARG A 86 6.08 13.43 -4.36
C ARG A 86 6.90 14.69 -4.61
N ASN A 87 8.05 14.56 -5.26
CA ASN A 87 9.04 15.63 -5.45
C ASN A 87 9.40 16.39 -4.16
N GLY A 88 9.48 15.67 -3.04
CA GLY A 88 9.79 16.22 -1.72
C GLY A 88 8.71 17.08 -1.10
N LYS A 89 7.50 17.06 -1.68
CA LYS A 89 6.35 17.83 -1.23
C LYS A 89 5.19 16.92 -0.86
N ILE A 90 4.53 17.26 0.24
CA ILE A 90 3.28 16.62 0.64
C ILE A 90 2.17 17.14 -0.28
N GLN A 91 1.44 16.24 -0.91
CA GLN A 91 0.42 16.54 -1.91
C GLN A 91 -0.84 15.71 -1.61
N GLN A 92 -2.02 16.28 -1.83
CA GLN A 92 -3.26 15.51 -1.92
C GLN A 92 -3.50 15.14 -3.37
N ILE A 93 -3.67 13.84 -3.63
CA ILE A 93 -4.00 13.31 -4.95
C ILE A 93 -5.25 12.43 -4.86
N PRO A 94 -6.06 12.31 -5.92
CA PRO A 94 -7.16 11.37 -5.95
C PRO A 94 -6.67 9.94 -5.64
N ILE A 95 -7.43 9.16 -4.87
CA ILE A 95 -7.00 7.79 -4.50
C ILE A 95 -6.74 6.90 -5.73
N VAL A 96 -7.39 7.20 -6.87
CA VAL A 96 -7.20 6.50 -8.15
C VAL A 96 -5.86 6.78 -8.82
N GLU A 97 -5.18 7.85 -8.42
CA GLU A 97 -3.85 8.23 -8.93
C GLU A 97 -2.70 7.64 -8.10
N VAL A 98 -3.01 7.02 -6.97
CA VAL A 98 -2.04 6.30 -6.12
C VAL A 98 -1.52 5.08 -6.88
N VAL A 99 -0.20 4.90 -6.88
CA VAL A 99 0.49 3.77 -7.52
C VAL A 99 1.42 3.07 -6.53
N VAL A 100 1.79 1.83 -6.84
CA VAL A 100 2.80 1.10 -6.06
C VAL A 100 4.13 1.85 -6.04
N GLY A 101 4.69 2.02 -4.84
CA GLY A 101 5.88 2.81 -4.56
C GLY A 101 5.62 4.25 -4.13
N ASP A 102 4.37 4.75 -4.16
CA ASP A 102 4.05 6.02 -3.51
C ASP A 102 4.36 5.92 -2.01
N VAL A 103 4.89 7.01 -1.45
CA VAL A 103 5.02 7.17 0.01
C VAL A 103 3.80 7.94 0.50
N CYS A 104 2.88 7.24 1.14
CA CYS A 104 1.68 7.82 1.73
C CYS A 104 1.94 8.28 3.17
N GLN A 105 1.50 9.49 3.50
CA GLN A 105 1.33 9.89 4.90
C GLN A 105 0.00 9.38 5.41
N ILE A 106 0.01 8.84 6.62
CA ILE A 106 -1.17 8.31 7.30
C ILE A 106 -1.28 8.95 8.68
N LYS A 107 -2.50 9.31 9.07
CA LYS A 107 -2.78 9.92 10.37
C LYS A 107 -4.17 9.52 10.88
N ALA A 108 -4.39 9.75 12.17
CA ALA A 108 -5.71 9.56 12.79
C ALA A 108 -6.84 10.22 11.97
N GLY A 109 -7.90 9.45 11.74
CA GLY A 109 -9.06 9.84 10.91
C GLY A 109 -8.94 9.48 9.44
N ASP A 110 -7.77 9.04 8.96
CA ASP A 110 -7.62 8.56 7.60
C ASP A 110 -8.19 7.14 7.44
N LYS A 111 -8.84 6.92 6.29
CA LYS A 111 -9.16 5.59 5.78
C LYS A 111 -8.23 5.25 4.63
N LEU A 112 -7.61 4.08 4.69
CA LEU A 112 -6.59 3.67 3.72
C LEU A 112 -7.21 2.96 2.51
N TRP A 113 -6.71 3.26 1.31
CA TRP A 113 -7.24 2.77 0.03
C TRP A 113 -6.23 1.92 -0.75
N ALA A 114 -5.15 1.50 -0.10
CA ALA A 114 -4.07 0.72 -0.69
C ALA A 114 -3.39 -0.10 0.40
N ASP A 115 -2.78 -1.23 0.03
CA ASP A 115 -1.91 -2.00 0.92
C ASP A 115 -0.55 -1.30 0.97
N GLY A 116 0.06 -1.24 2.14
CA GLY A 116 1.34 -0.57 2.31
C GLY A 116 2.19 -1.12 3.44
N LEU A 117 3.50 -0.98 3.25
CA LEU A 117 4.51 -1.31 4.24
C LEU A 117 4.88 -0.08 5.05
N VAL A 118 4.76 -0.14 6.37
CA VAL A 118 5.06 0.99 7.26
C VAL A 118 6.56 1.23 7.33
N ILE A 119 6.95 2.47 7.06
CA ILE A 119 8.36 2.93 7.07
C ILE A 119 8.60 4.01 8.13
N GLU A 120 7.53 4.60 8.68
CA GLU A 120 7.59 5.51 9.82
C GLU A 120 6.34 5.32 10.68
N SER A 121 6.49 5.26 12.00
CA SER A 121 5.37 5.15 12.95
C SER A 121 5.60 6.02 14.18
N ARG A 122 4.58 6.80 14.56
CA ARG A 122 4.54 7.66 15.75
C ARG A 122 3.20 7.47 16.45
N ASP A 123 3.17 6.59 17.45
CA ASP A 123 1.95 6.16 18.16
C ASP A 123 0.81 5.74 17.22
N LEU A 124 1.19 5.14 16.08
CA LEU A 124 0.24 4.75 15.04
C LEU A 124 -0.60 3.57 15.52
N LYS A 125 -1.92 3.75 15.53
CA LYS A 125 -2.86 2.69 15.90
C LYS A 125 -3.99 2.58 14.88
N ILE A 126 -4.34 1.36 14.53
CA ILE A 126 -5.41 1.06 13.57
C ILE A 126 -6.53 0.26 14.24
N ASP A 127 -7.68 0.27 13.59
CA ASP A 127 -8.84 -0.55 13.95
C ASP A 127 -8.77 -1.92 13.29
N GLU A 128 -8.55 -2.96 14.09
CA GLU A 128 -8.70 -4.35 13.65
C GLU A 128 -9.90 -5.03 14.32
N SER A 129 -10.85 -4.28 14.88
CA SER A 129 -12.02 -4.85 15.58
C SER A 129 -12.85 -5.79 14.70
N GLY A 130 -12.86 -5.58 13.38
CA GLY A 130 -13.48 -6.48 12.41
C GLY A 130 -12.84 -7.88 12.32
N LEU A 131 -11.61 -8.06 12.79
CA LEU A 131 -10.89 -9.34 12.77
C LEU A 131 -11.04 -10.13 14.08
N ILE A 132 -11.14 -9.44 15.22
CA ILE A 132 -11.01 -10.05 16.56
C ILE A 132 -12.27 -9.86 17.43
N GLY A 133 -13.22 -9.03 17.01
CA GLY A 133 -14.52 -8.87 17.69
C GLY A 133 -14.49 -8.06 18.99
N GLU A 134 -13.34 -7.53 19.41
CA GLU A 134 -13.23 -6.59 20.54
C GLU A 134 -12.56 -5.28 20.11
N ALA A 135 -12.92 -4.19 20.81
CA ALA A 135 -12.50 -2.82 20.50
C ALA A 135 -11.08 -2.52 21.01
N ASP A 136 -10.11 -3.32 20.60
CA ASP A 136 -8.69 -3.08 20.90
C ASP A 136 -7.96 -2.51 19.69
N PHE A 137 -7.31 -1.36 19.89
CA PHE A 137 -6.47 -0.74 18.88
C PHE A 137 -5.11 -1.44 18.82
N VAL A 138 -4.65 -1.74 17.60
CA VAL A 138 -3.37 -2.41 17.39
C VAL A 138 -2.27 -1.38 17.16
N ASN A 139 -1.20 -1.45 17.95
CA ASN A 139 0.00 -0.61 17.76
C ASN A 139 0.77 -1.06 16.53
N ILE A 140 0.96 -0.16 15.57
CA ILE A 140 1.65 -0.46 14.32
C ILE A 140 3.09 0.04 14.36
N ARG A 141 4.03 -0.86 14.11
CA ARG A 141 5.47 -0.58 14.07
C ARG A 141 5.98 -0.47 12.63
N ILE A 142 7.19 0.07 12.48
CA ILE A 142 7.92 0.02 11.20
C ILE A 142 8.10 -1.44 10.78
N GLY A 143 7.91 -1.75 9.50
CA GLY A 143 8.01 -3.11 8.96
C GLY A 143 6.67 -3.85 8.91
N VAL A 144 5.63 -3.33 9.55
CA VAL A 144 4.29 -3.94 9.54
C VAL A 144 3.56 -3.57 8.24
N MET A 145 2.82 -4.54 7.70
CA MET A 145 1.90 -4.31 6.58
C MET A 145 0.57 -3.77 7.09
N ILE A 146 0.08 -2.68 6.50
CA ILE A 146 -1.29 -2.19 6.67
C ILE A 146 -2.04 -2.41 5.37
N LEU A 147 -3.32 -2.77 5.47
CA LEU A 147 -4.15 -3.16 4.34
C LEU A 147 -5.13 -2.07 3.95
N ALA A 148 -5.57 -2.08 2.69
CA ALA A 148 -6.68 -1.26 2.23
C ALA A 148 -7.95 -1.53 3.07
N ASP A 149 -8.80 -0.51 3.21
CA ASP A 149 -10.00 -0.49 4.07
C ASP A 149 -9.74 -0.39 5.58
N THR A 150 -8.48 -0.20 6.00
CA THR A 150 -8.12 0.06 7.40
C THR A 150 -8.42 1.51 7.80
N ASP A 151 -9.03 1.70 8.97
CA ASP A 151 -9.22 3.00 9.61
C ASP A 151 -8.08 3.29 10.62
N VAL A 152 -7.40 4.42 10.45
CA VAL A 152 -6.36 4.88 11.38
C VAL A 152 -7.01 5.63 12.53
N LYS A 153 -6.80 5.18 13.76
CA LYS A 153 -7.48 5.71 14.95
C LYS A 153 -6.62 6.69 15.73
N HIS A 154 -5.32 6.45 15.80
CA HIS A 154 -4.38 7.31 16.52
C HIS A 154 -3.03 7.42 15.81
N GLY A 155 -2.31 8.49 16.16
CA GLY A 155 -0.94 8.71 15.73
C GLY A 155 -0.78 9.13 14.27
N THR A 156 0.46 9.04 13.81
CA THR A 156 0.87 9.36 12.44
C THR A 156 1.94 8.39 11.96
N GLY A 157 2.09 8.27 10.66
CA GLY A 157 3.13 7.44 10.07
C GLY A 157 3.31 7.70 8.59
N LYS A 158 4.19 6.90 8.00
CA LYS A 158 4.35 6.80 6.55
C LYS A 158 4.36 5.33 6.16
N MET A 159 3.76 5.05 5.02
CA MET A 159 3.84 3.74 4.38
C MET A 159 4.26 3.88 2.92
N VAL A 160 5.01 2.91 2.42
CA VAL A 160 5.20 2.74 0.98
C VAL A 160 4.10 1.83 0.44
N VAL A 161 3.43 2.25 -0.63
CA VAL A 161 2.35 1.47 -1.25
C VAL A 161 2.92 0.23 -1.91
N THR A 162 2.37 -0.94 -1.57
CA THR A 162 2.78 -2.25 -2.09
C THR A 162 1.67 -2.93 -2.90
N GLY A 163 0.41 -2.55 -2.71
CA GLY A 163 -0.72 -3.10 -3.45
C GLY A 163 -1.81 -2.06 -3.71
N VAL A 164 -2.42 -2.10 -4.89
CA VAL A 164 -3.49 -1.19 -5.30
C VAL A 164 -4.61 -1.95 -6.02
N GLY A 165 -5.83 -1.42 -5.96
CA GLY A 165 -6.97 -1.98 -6.69
C GLY A 165 -7.25 -3.43 -6.31
N ILE A 166 -7.56 -4.24 -7.32
CA ILE A 166 -7.79 -5.70 -7.18
C ILE A 166 -6.56 -6.49 -6.69
N TYR A 167 -5.39 -5.85 -6.59
CA TYR A 167 -4.16 -6.45 -6.08
C TYR A 167 -3.88 -6.10 -4.62
N THR A 168 -4.78 -5.37 -3.97
CA THR A 168 -4.87 -5.34 -2.50
C THR A 168 -5.57 -6.61 -2.00
N LEU A 169 -5.37 -6.99 -0.73
CA LEU A 169 -6.13 -8.11 -0.15
C LEU A 169 -7.64 -7.84 -0.19
N THR A 170 -8.05 -6.63 0.17
CA THR A 170 -9.47 -6.22 0.18
C THR A 170 -10.06 -6.20 -1.22
N GLY A 171 -9.36 -5.62 -2.19
CA GLY A 171 -9.81 -5.58 -3.59
C GLY A 171 -9.87 -6.95 -4.24
N ALA A 172 -8.99 -7.88 -3.86
CA ALA A 172 -9.05 -9.27 -4.32
C ALA A 172 -10.30 -9.99 -3.79
N ILE A 173 -10.65 -9.80 -2.51
CA ILE A 173 -11.88 -10.36 -1.91
C ILE A 173 -13.11 -9.80 -2.61
N ASP A 174 -13.19 -8.46 -2.78
CA ASP A 174 -14.31 -7.81 -3.49
C ASP A 174 -14.47 -8.35 -4.91
N TRP A 175 -13.36 -8.51 -5.63
CA TRP A 175 -13.37 -9.06 -6.99
C TRP A 175 -13.89 -10.51 -7.02
N ILE A 176 -13.43 -11.37 -6.11
CA ILE A 176 -13.89 -12.78 -6.03
C ILE A 176 -15.38 -12.82 -5.68
N MET A 177 -15.82 -12.11 -4.64
CA MET A 177 -17.21 -12.09 -4.20
C MET A 177 -18.15 -11.56 -5.30
N GLY A 178 -17.70 -10.55 -6.05
CA GLY A 178 -18.44 -10.03 -7.20
C GLY A 178 -18.60 -11.02 -8.36
N HIS A 179 -17.69 -11.99 -8.51
CA HIS A 179 -17.83 -13.08 -9.50
C HIS A 179 -18.76 -14.18 -8.97
N VAL A 180 -18.61 -14.59 -7.71
CA VAL A 180 -19.46 -15.63 -7.09
C VAL A 180 -20.93 -15.19 -7.04
N SER A 181 -21.21 -13.90 -6.89
CA SER A 181 -22.58 -13.38 -6.85
C SER A 181 -23.27 -13.32 -8.22
N ARG A 182 -22.57 -13.65 -9.32
CA ARG A 182 -23.07 -13.58 -10.70
C ARG A 182 -23.34 -14.95 -11.33
N ASP A 183 -23.09 -16.03 -10.59
CA ASP A 183 -23.41 -17.43 -10.96
C ASP A 183 -24.62 -17.94 -10.15
#